data_AF-A0A9E4J2E1-F1
#
_entry.id   AF-A0A9E4J2E1-F1
#
_cell.length_a   1.000
_cell.length_b   1.000
_cell.length_c   1.000
_cell.angle_alpha   90.00
_cell.angle_beta   90.00
_cell.angle_gamma   90.00
#
_symmetry.space_group_name_H-M   'P 1'
#
loop_
_entity.id
_entity.type
_entity.pdbx_description
1 polymer ?
#
loop_
_entity_poly.entity_id
_entity_poly.type
_entity_poly.pdbx_seq_one_letter_code
_entity_poly.pdbx_strand_id
1 'polypeptide(L)' 'PFQIGDVVDLGDLRVEVLGVDQEGGGPSSIRYEFSERLKAERYLWMVWNGNHYEEWAPPAVGDEVVLTSRPGIFE' A
#
# COMPACT_ATOMS: atom_id res chain seq x y z
N PRO A 1 7.75 7.20 17.13
CA PRO A 1 6.91 5.98 17.26
C PRO A 1 5.47 6.37 16.95
N PHE A 2 4.74 5.53 16.24
CA PHE A 2 3.34 5.78 15.91
C PHE A 2 2.42 5.40 17.06
N GLN A 3 1.20 5.90 17.01
CA GLN A 3 0.09 5.55 17.90
C GLN A 3 -1.10 5.07 17.08
N ILE A 4 -1.92 4.20 17.67
CA ILE A 4 -3.20 3.79 17.05
C ILE A 4 -4.08 5.04 16.93
N GLY A 5 -4.64 5.23 15.74
CA GLY A 5 -5.43 6.41 15.38
C GLY A 5 -4.62 7.54 14.74
N ASP A 6 -3.28 7.43 14.68
CA ASP A 6 -2.47 8.38 13.92
C ASP A 6 -2.91 8.37 12.44
N VAL A 7 -3.02 9.57 11.88
CA VAL A 7 -3.33 9.78 10.47
C VAL A 7 -2.16 10.47 9.78
N VAL A 8 -1.68 9.87 8.70
CA VAL A 8 -0.73 10.47 7.76
C VAL A 8 -1.48 10.82 6.48
N ASP A 9 -1.43 12.10 6.11
CA ASP A 9 -2.04 12.62 4.89
C ASP A 9 -0.92 13.02 3.92
N LEU A 10 -0.86 12.36 2.77
CA LEU A 10 0.11 12.60 1.70
C LEU A 10 -0.51 13.39 0.53
N GLY A 11 -1.72 13.93 0.72
CA GLY A 11 -2.47 14.67 -0.30
C GLY A 11 -3.35 13.75 -1.14
N ASP A 12 -2.76 12.77 -1.83
CA ASP A 12 -3.51 11.83 -2.67
C ASP A 12 -3.79 10.48 -2.00
N LEU A 13 -3.19 10.25 -0.83
CA LEU A 13 -3.29 9.04 -0.02
C LEU A 13 -3.44 9.43 1.45
N ARG A 14 -4.47 8.90 2.10
CA ARG A 14 -4.67 8.99 3.54
C ARG A 14 -4.40 7.64 4.18
N VAL A 15 -3.58 7.60 5.21
CA VAL A 15 -3.23 6.37 5.95
C VAL A 15 -3.58 6.55 7.43
N GLU A 16 -4.32 5.61 8.00
CA GLU A 16 -4.68 5.51 9.41
C GLU A 16 -3.95 4.31 10.04
N VAL A 17 -3.26 4.54 11.15
CA VAL A 17 -2.60 3.47 11.92
C VAL A 17 -3.63 2.76 12.79
N LEU A 18 -3.83 1.46 12.57
CA LEU A 18 -4.77 0.63 13.32
C LEU A 18 -4.09 -0.21 14.42
N GLY A 19 -2.79 -0.46 14.26
CA GLY A 19 -2.00 -1.25 15.19
C GLY A 19 -0.54 -0.85 15.13
N VAL A 20 0.17 -1.02 16.24
CA VAL A 20 1.63 -0.84 16.34
C VAL A 20 2.29 -2.09 16.89
N ASP A 21 3.53 -2.35 16.50
CA ASP A 21 4.34 -3.42 17.09
C ASP A 21 4.81 -3.06 18.52
N GLN A 22 5.27 -4.09 19.25
CA GLN A 22 5.74 -3.93 20.63
C GLN A 22 7.24 -3.58 20.72
N GLU A 23 8.00 -3.71 19.62
CA GLU A 23 9.46 -3.64 19.64
C GLU A 23 10.00 -2.23 19.33
N GLY A 24 9.22 -1.39 18.65
CA GLY A 24 9.66 -0.03 18.28
C GLY A 24 8.53 0.96 18.02
N GLY A 25 7.27 0.54 18.08
CA GLY A 25 6.11 1.38 17.79
C GLY A 25 5.98 1.66 16.28
N GLY A 26 6.49 0.76 15.44
CA GLY A 26 6.20 0.77 14.00
C GLY A 26 4.75 0.35 13.75
N PRO A 27 4.10 0.83 12.67
CA PRO A 27 2.74 0.40 12.36
C PRO A 27 2.73 -1.09 11.98
N SER A 28 1.96 -1.89 12.70
CA SER A 28 1.75 -3.32 12.39
C SER A 28 0.49 -3.56 11.56
N SER A 29 -0.45 -2.60 11.58
CA SER A 29 -1.66 -2.62 10.76
C SER A 29 -2.07 -1.19 10.41
N ILE A 30 -2.48 -0.99 9.15
CA ILE A 30 -2.94 0.30 8.64
C ILE A 30 -4.22 0.14 7.82
N ARG A 31 -5.02 1.20 7.77
CA ARG A 31 -6.04 1.41 6.73
C ARG A 31 -5.54 2.52 5.82
N TYR A 32 -5.65 2.33 4.51
CA TYR A 32 -5.32 3.37 3.54
C TYR A 32 -6.50 3.66 2.63
N GLU A 33 -6.61 4.90 2.18
CA GLU A 33 -7.62 5.38 1.25
C GLU A 33 -6.97 6.33 0.24
N PHE A 34 -7.11 6.01 -1.05
CA PHE A 34 -6.68 6.89 -2.12
C PHE A 34 -7.78 7.92 -2.40
N SER A 35 -7.38 9.17 -2.59
CA SER A 35 -8.25 10.25 -3.06
C SER A 35 -8.87 9.98 -4.43
N GLU A 36 -8.26 9.06 -5.19
CA GLU A 36 -8.73 8.62 -6.50
C GLU A 36 -8.67 7.12 -6.70
N ARG A 37 -9.39 6.65 -7.72
CA ARG A 37 -9.42 5.23 -8.06
C ARG A 37 -8.03 4.76 -8.47
N LEU A 38 -7.62 3.61 -7.97
CA LEU A 38 -6.37 2.94 -8.39
C LEU A 38 -6.27 2.77 -9.92
N LYS A 39 -7.41 2.61 -10.60
CA LYS A 39 -7.49 2.51 -12.08
C LYS A 39 -7.51 3.86 -12.82
N ALA A 40 -7.24 4.99 -12.16
CA ALA A 40 -7.17 6.26 -12.85
C ALA A 40 -6.02 6.24 -13.87
N GLU A 41 -6.28 6.69 -15.10
CA GLU A 41 -5.34 6.60 -16.23
C GLU A 41 -3.96 7.20 -15.93
N ARG A 42 -3.89 8.21 -15.06
CA ARG A 42 -2.64 8.88 -14.68
C ARG A 42 -1.66 8.00 -13.91
N TYR A 43 -2.13 6.95 -13.23
CA TYR A 43 -1.28 6.18 -12.35
C TYR A 43 -0.46 5.14 -13.12
N LEU A 44 -0.86 4.80 -14.35
CA LEU A 44 -0.13 3.95 -15.29
C LEU A 44 0.48 2.71 -14.61
N TRP A 45 -0.28 2.06 -13.72
CA TRP A 45 0.22 0.92 -12.97
C TRP A 45 0.58 -0.22 -13.92
N MET A 46 1.83 -0.65 -13.86
CA MET A 46 2.32 -1.78 -14.64
C MET A 46 2.94 -2.82 -13.73
N VAL A 47 2.74 -4.10 -14.04
CA VAL A 47 3.42 -5.22 -13.39
C VAL A 47 4.43 -5.82 -14.36
N TRP A 48 5.61 -6.16 -13.84
CA TRP A 48 6.61 -6.91 -14.61
C TRP A 48 6.28 -8.40 -14.57
N ASN A 49 6.00 -9.00 -15.73
CA ASN A 49 5.66 -10.42 -15.82
C ASN A 49 6.85 -11.35 -16.10
N GLY A 50 8.08 -10.81 -16.08
CA GLY A 50 9.31 -11.56 -16.36
C GLY A 50 9.96 -11.20 -17.70
N ASN A 51 9.16 -10.81 -18.71
CA ASN A 51 9.65 -10.48 -20.06
C ASN A 51 9.21 -9.10 -20.54
N HIS A 52 8.06 -8.61 -20.09
CA HIS A 52 7.55 -7.28 -20.41
C HIS A 52 6.76 -6.70 -19.24
N TYR A 53 6.43 -5.41 -19.36
CA TYR A 53 5.47 -4.75 -18.48
C TYR A 53 4.06 -4.90 -19.06
N GLU A 54 3.11 -5.31 -18.22
CA GLU A 54 1.69 -5.39 -18.54
C GLU A 54 0.88 -4.51 -17.59
N GLU A 55 -0.35 -4.13 -17.99
CA GLU A 55 -1.23 -3.33 -17.14
C GLU A 55 -1.57 -4.11 -15.85
N TRP A 56 -1.38 -3.45 -14.71
CA TRP A 56 -1.72 -4.06 -13.43
C TRP A 56 -3.23 -4.04 -13.20
N ALA A 57 -3.79 -5.20 -12.83
CA ALA A 57 -5.17 -5.31 -12.39
C ALA A 57 -5.23 -5.48 -10.86
N PRO A 58 -6.11 -4.73 -10.15
CA PRO A 58 -6.30 -4.94 -8.73
C PRO A 58 -6.91 -6.32 -8.46
N PRO A 59 -6.59 -6.95 -7.31
CA PRO A 59 -7.22 -8.20 -6.88
C PRO A 59 -8.74 -8.06 -6.76
N ALA A 60 -9.48 -9.16 -6.87
CA ALA A 60 -10.93 -9.11 -6.66
C ALA A 60 -11.25 -8.81 -5.19
N VAL A 61 -12.44 -8.29 -4.93
CA VAL A 61 -12.90 -8.04 -3.55
C VAL A 61 -13.00 -9.38 -2.81
N GLY A 62 -12.26 -9.48 -1.70
CA GLY A 62 -12.17 -10.71 -0.89
C GLY A 62 -10.95 -11.56 -1.19
N ASP A 63 -10.17 -11.24 -2.24
CA ASP A 63 -8.90 -11.90 -2.49
C ASP A 63 -7.81 -11.37 -1.56
N GLU A 64 -6.94 -12.27 -1.11
CA GLU A 64 -5.72 -11.94 -0.39
C GLU A 64 -4.52 -12.04 -1.34
N VAL A 65 -3.64 -11.05 -1.30
CA VAL A 65 -2.38 -11.06 -2.05
C VAL A 65 -1.22 -10.97 -1.09
N VAL A 66 -0.32 -11.96 -1.16
CA VAL A 66 0.96 -11.92 -0.47
C VAL A 66 1.93 -11.10 -1.31
N LEU A 67 2.26 -9.91 -0.82
CA LEU A 67 3.34 -9.11 -1.41
C LEU A 67 4.67 -9.76 -1.03
N THR A 68 5.33 -10.39 -2.00
CA THR A 68 6.69 -10.88 -1.81
C THR A 68 7.63 -9.68 -1.94
N SER A 69 8.13 -9.18 -0.81
CA SER A 69 9.18 -8.16 -0.85
C SER A 69 10.45 -8.78 -1.42
N ARG A 70 11.04 -8.12 -2.43
CA ARG A 70 12.51 -8.12 -2.52
C ARG A 70 13.01 -7.15 -1.43
N PRO A 71 14.18 -7.39 -0.83
CA PRO A 71 14.78 -6.41 0.09
C PRO A 71 14.92 -5.07 -0.65
N GLY A 72 14.30 -4.02 -0.10
CA GLY A 72 14.51 -2.61 -0.47
C GLY A 72 13.75 -2.10 -1.70
N ILE A 73 12.59 -1.48 -1.49
CA ILE A 73 12.10 -0.37 -2.34
C ILE A 73 11.73 0.87 -1.50
N PHE A 74 11.60 0.73 -0.18
CA PHE A 74 11.48 1.87 0.73
C PHE A 74 12.61 1.78 1.77
N GLU A 75 13.68 2.53 1.50
CA GLU A 75 14.61 3.03 2.54
C GLU A 75 14.14 4.42 2.99
#